data_AF-C6WBV0-F1
#
_entry.id   AF-C6WBV0-F1
#
_cell.length_a   1.000
_cell.length_b   1.000
_cell.length_c   1.000
_cell.angle_alpha   90.00
_cell.angle_beta   90.00
_cell.angle_gamma   90.00
#
_symmetry.space_group_name_H-M   'P 1'
#
loop_
_entity.id
_entity.type
_entity.pdbx_description
1 polymer ?
#
loop_
_entity_poly.entity_id
_entity_poly.type
_entity_poly.pdbx_seq_one_letter_code
_entity_poly.pdbx_strand_id
1 'polypeptide(L)'
;MTELVAWYYPGQTVDAELRGPQDVDGVLDDLVRVGGPVMAQLWDRSDPASTLLNVGVDGPRGCGLLCHVDGDEVWISEGTGEPGRYLMIGLDWDHPAGVEVPLAVVRAAVHEYARGGGRRPGGVRWRLGAE
;
A
#
# COMPACT_ATOMS: atom_id res chain seq x y z
N MET A 1 -18.36 -11.66 -1.15
CA MET A 1 -16.97 -12.10 -1.41
C MET A 1 -16.27 -10.85 -1.86
N THR A 2 -15.22 -10.42 -1.14
CA THR A 2 -14.50 -9.16 -1.40
C THR A 2 -13.79 -9.25 -2.75
N GLU A 3 -13.92 -8.22 -3.58
CA GLU A 3 -13.27 -8.12 -4.89
C GLU A 3 -12.12 -7.12 -4.80
N LEU A 4 -11.01 -7.56 -4.19
CA LEU A 4 -9.86 -6.67 -4.01
C LEU A 4 -9.17 -6.36 -5.33
N VAL A 5 -8.86 -5.09 -5.49
CA VAL A 5 -8.20 -4.56 -6.69
C VAL A 5 -7.08 -3.59 -6.32
N ALA A 6 -6.17 -3.38 -7.27
CA ALA A 6 -5.06 -2.45 -7.16
C ALA A 6 -5.04 -1.45 -8.32
N TRP A 7 -4.67 -0.21 -8.00
CA TRP A 7 -4.43 0.87 -8.96
C TRP A 7 -3.10 1.56 -8.67
N TYR A 8 -2.25 1.61 -9.69
CA TYR A 8 -0.83 1.94 -9.46
C TYR A 8 -0.09 2.55 -10.66
N TYR A 9 -0.73 2.69 -11.83
CA TYR A 9 -0.15 3.39 -12.97
C TYR A 9 -0.94 4.63 -13.40
N PRO A 10 -0.26 5.72 -13.79
CA PRO A 10 -0.91 6.79 -14.52
C PRO A 10 -1.36 6.27 -15.90
N GLY A 11 -2.65 6.42 -16.21
CA GLY A 11 -3.23 5.92 -17.47
C GLY A 11 -3.66 4.45 -17.45
N GLN A 12 -3.67 3.80 -16.29
CA GLN A 12 -4.37 2.53 -16.10
C GLN A 12 -5.85 2.71 -16.49
N THR A 13 -6.41 1.71 -17.17
CA THR A 13 -7.81 1.75 -17.66
C THR A 13 -8.68 0.65 -17.06
N VAL A 14 -8.06 -0.33 -16.39
CA VAL A 14 -8.71 -1.46 -15.74
C VAL A 14 -7.96 -1.74 -14.43
N ASP A 15 -8.67 -1.97 -13.34
CA ASP A 15 -8.02 -2.32 -12.07
C ASP A 15 -7.31 -3.67 -12.17
N ALA A 16 -6.16 -3.81 -11.51
CA ALA A 16 -5.51 -5.10 -11.37
C ALA A 16 -6.20 -5.90 -10.26
N GLU A 17 -6.71 -7.07 -10.60
CA GLU A 17 -7.45 -7.89 -9.64
C GLU A 17 -6.51 -8.71 -8.76
N LEU A 18 -6.78 -8.72 -7.45
CA LEU A 18 -5.99 -9.43 -6.46
C LEU A 18 -6.70 -10.72 -6.05
N ARG A 19 -6.70 -11.72 -6.94
CA ARG A 19 -7.42 -13.00 -6.74
C ARG A 19 -6.61 -14.01 -5.92
N GLY A 20 -5.30 -13.82 -5.82
CA GLY A 20 -4.44 -14.66 -5.02
C GLY A 20 -3.04 -14.09 -4.79
N PRO A 21 -2.17 -14.87 -4.12
CA PRO A 21 -0.82 -14.43 -3.76
C PRO A 21 0.02 -14.00 -4.98
N GLN A 22 -0.14 -14.67 -6.11
CA GLN A 22 0.62 -14.36 -7.33
C GLN A 22 0.30 -12.97 -7.89
N ASP A 23 -0.97 -12.53 -7.79
CA ASP A 23 -1.39 -11.22 -8.25
C ASP A 23 -0.80 -10.11 -7.35
N VAL A 24 -0.83 -10.36 -6.03
CA VAL A 24 -0.21 -9.47 -5.03
C VAL A 24 1.29 -9.32 -5.30
N ASP A 25 1.99 -10.43 -5.50
CA ASP A 25 3.42 -10.40 -5.80
C ASP A 25 3.70 -9.69 -7.12
N GLY A 26 2.87 -9.89 -8.14
CA GLY A 26 2.97 -9.20 -9.42
C GLY A 26 2.85 -7.68 -9.30
N VAL A 27 1.86 -7.18 -8.56
CA VAL A 27 1.69 -5.73 -8.32
C VAL A 27 2.89 -5.16 -7.57
N LEU A 28 3.38 -5.84 -6.54
CA LEU A 28 4.55 -5.36 -5.77
C LEU A 28 5.82 -5.37 -6.60
N ASP A 29 6.04 -6.41 -7.40
CA ASP A 29 7.20 -6.51 -8.29
C ASP A 29 7.19 -5.43 -9.37
N ASP A 30 6.00 -5.10 -9.89
CA ASP A 30 5.79 -3.99 -10.81
C ASP A 30 6.16 -2.64 -10.17
N LEU A 31 5.70 -2.36 -8.94
CA LEU A 31 6.08 -1.15 -8.21
C LEU A 31 7.60 -1.07 -8.00
N VAL A 32 8.23 -2.17 -7.60
CA VAL A 32 9.70 -2.24 -7.44
C VAL A 32 10.42 -1.90 -8.73
N ARG A 33 9.92 -2.38 -9.88
CA ARG A 33 10.52 -2.15 -11.21
C ARG A 33 10.45 -0.70 -11.66
N VAL A 34 9.58 0.13 -11.10
CA VAL A 34 9.57 1.58 -11.39
C VAL A 34 10.89 2.23 -10.97
N GLY A 35 11.59 1.68 -9.96
CA GLY A 35 12.94 2.11 -9.60
C GLY A 35 13.01 3.39 -8.77
N GLY A 36 11.89 3.81 -8.17
CA GLY A 36 11.82 4.92 -7.22
C GLY A 36 10.62 4.79 -6.28
N PRO A 37 10.43 5.72 -5.33
CA PRO A 37 9.30 5.72 -4.40
C PRO A 37 7.96 5.88 -5.12
N VAL A 38 7.15 4.83 -5.15
CA VAL A 38 5.83 4.82 -5.80
C VAL A 38 4.77 4.16 -4.92
N MET A 39 3.50 4.54 -5.09
CA MET A 39 2.38 3.94 -4.35
C MET A 39 1.34 3.28 -5.25
N ALA A 40 0.79 2.19 -4.74
CA ALA A 40 -0.47 1.61 -5.19
C ALA A 40 -1.59 1.88 -4.19
N GLN A 41 -2.83 1.97 -4.68
CA GLN A 41 -4.04 1.98 -3.87
C GLN A 41 -4.75 0.65 -4.02
N LEU A 42 -5.13 0.04 -2.90
CA LEU A 42 -5.84 -1.26 -2.86
C LEU A 42 -7.16 -1.13 -2.10
N TRP A 43 -8.27 -1.55 -2.70
CA TRP A 43 -9.60 -1.48 -2.09
C TRP A 43 -10.51 -2.62 -2.55
N ASP A 44 -11.65 -2.81 -1.87
CA ASP A 44 -12.72 -3.70 -2.32
C ASP A 44 -13.56 -3.01 -3.40
N ARG A 45 -13.52 -3.52 -4.63
CA ARG A 45 -14.33 -2.98 -5.75
C ARG A 45 -15.82 -3.04 -5.45
N SER A 46 -16.29 -4.05 -4.70
CA SER A 46 -17.69 -4.20 -4.31
C SER A 46 -18.13 -3.18 -3.24
N ASP A 47 -17.20 -2.63 -2.46
CA ASP A 47 -17.46 -1.60 -1.45
C ASP A 47 -16.29 -0.59 -1.36
N PRO A 48 -16.15 0.31 -2.36
CA PRO A 48 -15.01 1.22 -2.45
C PRO A 48 -14.94 2.26 -1.32
N ALA A 49 -16.03 2.44 -0.56
CA ALA A 49 -16.10 3.39 0.54
C ALA A 49 -15.70 2.79 1.90
N SER A 50 -15.46 1.48 1.98
CA SER A 50 -15.17 0.78 3.24
C SER A 50 -13.77 1.07 3.75
N THR A 51 -12.76 0.46 3.12
CA THR A 51 -11.37 0.54 3.55
C THR A 51 -10.45 0.60 2.35
N LEU A 52 -9.38 1.38 2.49
CA LEU A 52 -8.33 1.55 1.49
C LEU A 52 -6.97 1.20 2.12
N LEU A 53 -6.11 0.55 1.35
CA LEU A 53 -4.70 0.39 1.71
C LEU A 53 -3.83 1.04 0.64
N ASN A 54 -3.14 2.13 1.01
CA ASN A 54 -2.07 2.70 0.22
C ASN A 54 -0.76 1.96 0.53
N VAL A 55 -0.09 1.50 -0.51
CA VAL A 55 1.12 0.68 -0.42
C VAL A 55 2.24 1.42 -1.14
N GLY A 56 3.15 2.02 -0.38
CA GLY A 56 4.36 2.65 -0.89
C GLY A 56 5.51 1.65 -0.98
N VAL A 57 6.26 1.69 -2.08
CA VAL A 57 7.45 0.87 -2.32
C VAL A 57 8.59 1.75 -2.84
N ASP A 58 9.76 1.62 -2.22
CA ASP A 58 11.05 2.11 -2.74
C ASP A 58 11.97 0.91 -2.94
N GLY A 59 11.99 0.41 -4.18
CA GLY A 59 12.81 -0.73 -4.58
C GLY A 59 14.31 -0.53 -4.29
N PRO A 60 14.94 0.56 -4.77
CA PRO A 60 16.35 0.86 -4.51
C PRO A 60 16.74 0.90 -3.03
N ARG A 61 15.88 1.43 -2.15
CA ARG A 61 16.14 1.49 -0.70
C ARG A 61 15.72 0.22 0.05
N GLY A 62 14.99 -0.68 -0.60
CA GLY A 62 14.52 -1.93 0.01
C GLY A 62 13.49 -1.72 1.12
N CYS A 63 12.79 -0.59 1.11
CA CYS A 63 11.79 -0.22 2.10
C CYS A 63 10.48 0.21 1.43
N GLY A 64 9.47 0.47 2.25
CA GLY A 64 8.18 0.98 1.82
C GLY A 64 7.34 1.40 3.02
N LEU A 65 6.11 1.83 2.78
CA LEU A 65 5.20 2.25 3.85
C LEU A 65 3.78 1.80 3.53
N LEU A 66 2.95 1.75 4.56
CA LEU A 66 1.55 1.37 4.44
C LEU A 66 0.68 2.43 5.11
N CYS A 67 -0.39 2.85 4.44
CA CYS A 67 -1.45 3.64 5.05
C CYS A 67 -2.78 2.91 4.87
N HIS A 68 -3.40 2.48 5.97
CA HIS A 68 -4.74 1.93 5.98
C HIS A 68 -5.73 3.04 6.36
N VAL A 69 -6.77 3.19 5.55
CA VAL A 69 -7.84 4.18 5.76
C VAL A 69 -9.13 3.43 6.03
N ASP A 70 -9.80 3.77 7.12
CA ASP A 70 -11.08 3.21 7.55
C ASP A 70 -11.98 4.36 8.03
N GLY A 71 -12.89 4.82 7.17
CA GLY A 71 -13.64 6.05 7.39
C GLY A 71 -12.72 7.26 7.57
N ASP A 72 -12.83 7.94 8.72
CA ASP A 72 -12.02 9.11 9.08
C ASP A 72 -10.67 8.74 9.72
N GLU A 73 -10.44 7.46 10.05
CA GLU A 73 -9.20 7.03 10.66
C GLU A 73 -8.15 6.67 9.60
N VAL A 74 -7.02 7.38 9.63
CA VAL A 74 -5.84 7.03 8.85
C VAL A 74 -4.81 6.42 9.78
N TRP A 75 -4.40 5.19 9.48
CA TRP A 75 -3.36 4.47 10.20
C TRP A 75 -2.16 4.31 9.28
N ILE A 76 -0.99 4.75 9.75
CA ILE A 76 0.26 4.63 9.00
C ILE A 76 1.20 3.63 9.69
N SER A 77 1.99 2.91 8.91
CA SER A 77 3.02 2.03 9.45
C SER A 77 3.97 2.82 10.36
N GLU A 78 4.37 2.18 11.45
CA GLU A 78 5.38 2.68 12.37
C GLU A 78 6.68 1.89 12.14
N GLY A 79 7.75 2.61 11.83
CA GLY A 79 9.03 2.04 11.47
C GLY A 79 10.17 3.05 11.61
N THR A 80 10.98 3.15 10.56
CA THR A 80 12.19 3.98 10.50
C THR A 80 12.15 4.91 9.28
N GLY A 81 13.27 5.53 8.94
CA GLY A 81 13.39 6.38 7.76
C GLY A 81 13.12 7.85 8.05
N GLU A 82 13.64 8.69 7.17
CA GLU A 82 13.44 10.14 7.17
C GLU A 82 12.10 10.50 6.52
N PRO A 83 11.61 11.76 6.68
CA PRO A 83 10.49 12.23 5.89
C PRO A 83 10.80 12.08 4.40
N GLY A 84 9.81 11.70 3.61
CA GLY A 84 9.99 11.35 2.22
C GLY A 84 8.74 11.53 1.40
N ARG A 85 8.86 11.30 0.10
CA ARG A 85 7.80 11.51 -0.87
C ARG A 85 7.65 10.29 -1.75
N TYR A 86 6.42 9.82 -1.90
CA TYR A 86 6.08 8.73 -2.80
C TYR A 86 5.15 9.24 -3.90
N LEU A 87 5.38 8.78 -5.12
CA LEU A 87 4.55 9.13 -6.26
C LEU A 87 3.33 8.20 -6.29
N MET A 88 2.15 8.75 -6.06
CA MET A 88 0.88 8.05 -6.18
C MET A 88 0.16 8.54 -7.44
N ILE A 89 0.13 7.71 -8.48
CA ILE A 89 -0.65 7.96 -9.72
C ILE A 89 -0.32 9.35 -10.32
N GLY A 90 0.97 9.71 -10.35
CA GLY A 90 1.43 10.99 -10.88
C GLY A 90 1.32 12.18 -9.93
N LEU A 91 0.86 11.98 -8.70
CA LEU A 91 0.83 13.00 -7.64
C LEU A 91 1.83 12.66 -6.54
N ASP A 92 2.57 13.67 -6.10
CA ASP A 92 3.49 13.54 -4.98
C ASP A 92 2.73 13.48 -3.66
N TRP A 93 3.11 12.52 -2.82
CA TRP A 93 2.56 12.34 -1.48
C TRP A 93 3.68 12.35 -0.44
N ASP A 94 3.67 13.39 0.40
CA ASP A 94 4.64 13.57 1.47
C ASP A 94 4.25 12.74 2.70
N HIS A 95 5.24 12.13 3.34
CA HIS A 95 5.08 11.29 4.51
C HIS A 95 6.02 11.70 5.64
N PRO A 96 5.59 11.56 6.91
CA PRO A 96 6.43 11.88 8.06
C PRO A 96 7.55 10.86 8.25
N ALA A 97 8.57 11.22 9.04
CA ALA A 97 9.65 10.31 9.43
C ALA A 97 9.13 9.10 10.22
N GLY A 98 9.87 7.99 10.18
CA GLY A 98 9.59 6.82 11.00
C GLY A 98 8.38 6.01 10.53
N VAL A 99 8.06 6.06 9.24
CA VAL A 99 6.94 5.29 8.65
C VAL A 99 7.40 4.12 7.80
N GLU A 100 8.66 4.11 7.38
CA GLU A 100 9.17 3.12 6.46
C GLU A 100 9.49 1.82 7.19
N VAL A 101 9.01 0.73 6.60
CA VAL A 101 9.26 -0.65 7.03
C VAL A 101 10.01 -1.40 5.93
N PRO A 102 10.72 -2.49 6.25
CA PRO A 102 11.38 -3.31 5.23
C PRO A 102 10.39 -3.81 4.17
N LEU A 103 10.81 -3.91 2.91
CA LEU A 103 9.94 -4.34 1.82
C LEU A 103 9.35 -5.75 2.04
N ALA A 104 10.06 -6.62 2.76
CA ALA A 104 9.53 -7.93 3.16
C ALA A 104 8.31 -7.81 4.09
N VAL A 105 8.28 -6.81 4.97
CA VAL A 105 7.15 -6.50 5.86
C VAL A 105 5.99 -5.95 5.03
N VAL A 106 6.25 -5.04 4.09
CA VAL A 106 5.24 -4.54 3.14
C VAL A 106 4.59 -5.71 2.40
N ARG A 107 5.40 -6.60 1.82
CA ARG A 107 4.90 -7.77 1.08
C ARG A 107 4.02 -8.64 1.96
N ALA A 108 4.50 -9.04 3.13
CA ALA A 108 3.73 -9.87 4.06
C ALA A 108 2.39 -9.21 4.45
N ALA A 109 2.39 -7.89 4.69
CA ALA A 109 1.20 -7.14 5.05
C ALA A 109 0.17 -7.08 3.92
N VAL A 110 0.59 -6.87 2.66
CA VAL A 110 -0.35 -6.85 1.53
C VAL A 110 -0.97 -8.23 1.30
N HIS A 111 -0.20 -9.31 1.47
CA HIS A 111 -0.75 -10.68 1.45
C HIS A 111 -1.78 -10.89 2.57
N GLU A 112 -1.51 -10.38 3.77
CA GLU A 112 -2.45 -10.45 4.89
C GLU A 112 -3.72 -9.63 4.63
N TYR A 113 -3.60 -8.43 4.08
CA TYR A 113 -4.73 -7.58 3.67
C TYR A 113 -5.60 -8.30 2.64
N ALA A 114 -4.96 -8.87 1.61
CA ALA A 114 -5.63 -9.59 0.54
C ALA A 114 -6.40 -10.81 1.06
N ARG A 115 -5.73 -11.66 1.85
CA ARG A 115 -6.35 -12.83 2.51
C ARG A 115 -7.40 -12.43 3.53
N GLY A 116 -7.21 -11.29 4.19
CA GLY A 116 -8.05 -10.75 5.25
C GLY A 116 -9.32 -10.06 4.75
N GLY A 117 -9.49 -9.89 3.44
CA GLY A 117 -10.63 -9.22 2.84
C GLY A 117 -10.66 -7.72 3.11
N GLY A 118 -9.50 -7.05 3.07
CA GLY A 118 -9.40 -5.60 3.30
C GLY A 118 -9.18 -5.20 4.76
N ARG A 119 -9.09 -6.16 5.68
CA ARG A 119 -8.78 -5.86 7.08
C ARG A 119 -7.33 -5.40 7.24
N ARG A 120 -7.12 -4.42 8.12
CA ARG A 120 -5.78 -3.91 8.46
C ARG A 120 -4.83 -5.04 8.90
N PRO A 121 -3.65 -5.19 8.26
CA PRO A 121 -2.69 -6.23 8.60
C PRO A 121 -2.18 -6.16 10.05
N GLY A 122 -2.14 -7.29 10.75
CA GLY A 122 -1.66 -7.41 12.13
C GLY A 122 -0.14 -7.55 12.26
N GLY A 123 0.56 -7.97 11.20
CA GLY A 123 2.03 -8.10 11.18
C GLY A 123 2.81 -6.78 11.20
N VAL A 124 2.11 -5.65 11.17
CA VAL A 124 2.67 -4.28 11.09
C VAL A 124 2.30 -3.52 12.35
N ARG A 125 3.24 -2.73 12.89
CA ARG A 125 2.91 -1.74 13.92
C ARG A 125 2.32 -0.52 13.26
N TRP A 126 1.23 -0.02 13.83
CA TRP A 126 0.50 1.12 13.29
C TRP A 126 0.46 2.24 14.31
N ARG A 127 0.49 3.46 13.81
CA ARG A 127 0.16 4.67 14.55
C ARG A 127 -0.90 5.45 13.80
N LEU A 128 -1.67 6.25 14.51
CA LEU A 128 -2.58 7.21 13.87
C LEU A 128 -1.74 8.19 13.04
N GLY A 129 -2.15 8.40 11.79
CA GLY A 129 -1.70 9.52 10.99
C GLY A 129 -2.14 10.81 11.68
N ALA A 130 -1.25 11.79 11.76
CA ALA A 130 -1.64 13.11 12.22
C ALA A 130 -2.50 13.78 11.14
N GLU A 131 -3.57 14.46 11.56
CA GLU A 131 -4.35 15.38 10.72
C GLU A 131 -3.49 16.53 10.18
#